data_AF-A0A2V1E6U2-F1
#
_entry.id   AF-A0A2V1E6U2-F1
#
_cell.length_a   1.000
_cell.length_b   1.000
_cell.length_c   1.000
_cell.angle_alpha   90.00
_cell.angle_beta   90.00
_cell.angle_gamma   90.00
#
_symmetry.space_group_name_H-M   'P 1'
#
loop_
_entity.id
_entity.type
_entity.pdbx_description
1 polymer ?
#
loop_
_entity_poly.entity_id
_entity_poly.type
_entity_poly.pdbx_seq_one_letter_code
_entity_poly.pdbx_strand_id
1 'polypeptide(L)'
;MDKDPKPHEAVVSDLTIVCRDDIYKVHKAIICPRSRFFHAAVGFGKEAAESRIDLSHDDPEVIKLMIQYFYELDYKVENEARMPALGLILIHKLSECSKDELQNRRELMIALGKLSTISFDSLEEKILDMWDCSHDIFDGTAEFNDDQIVDFLYQAKMLAAEDNRHMRQPWATATLFHSFAIHVKVYAIAHKYFIDGLKNLAIQKFSAQVPEIALSWNFLDVIDEVYTTTADVDDGLRMAVAQWISNVIEGFGLMPALEDKLNQFPQLAVHLMKLRYKN
;
A
#
# COMPACT_ATOMS: atom_id res chain seq x y z
N MET A 1 12.08 -13.55 9.42
CA MET A 1 12.87 -13.47 10.67
C MET A 1 12.65 -14.76 11.42
N ASP A 2 13.73 -15.45 11.78
CA ASP A 2 13.66 -16.60 12.68
C ASP A 2 13.02 -16.15 13.99
N LYS A 3 12.06 -16.92 14.53
CA LYS A 3 11.39 -16.55 15.80
C LYS A 3 12.34 -16.62 16.98
N ASP A 4 13.49 -17.27 16.79
CA ASP A 4 14.54 -17.37 17.77
C ASP A 4 15.62 -16.31 17.52
N PRO A 5 15.91 -15.43 18.51
CA PRO A 5 17.05 -14.54 18.42
C PRO A 5 18.33 -15.35 18.20
N LYS A 6 19.31 -14.79 17.46
CA LYS A 6 20.61 -15.45 17.28
C LYS A 6 21.16 -15.81 18.67
N PRO A 7 21.83 -16.96 18.85
CA PRO A 7 22.17 -17.51 20.18
C PRO A 7 23.02 -16.59 21.10
N HIS A 8 23.57 -15.50 20.57
CA HIS A 8 24.28 -14.48 21.35
C HIS A 8 23.40 -13.28 21.79
N GLU A 9 22.24 -13.06 21.16
CA GLU A 9 21.31 -11.94 21.44
C GLU A 9 20.33 -12.24 22.58
N ALA A 10 19.97 -13.50 22.81
CA ALA A 10 19.06 -13.91 23.90
C ALA A 10 19.66 -13.71 25.31
N VAL A 11 20.99 -13.70 25.41
CA VAL A 11 21.74 -13.81 26.69
C VAL A 11 21.81 -12.47 27.44
N VAL A 12 21.47 -11.34 26.79
CA VAL A 12 21.57 -9.98 27.37
C VAL A 12 20.28 -9.15 27.29
N SER A 13 19.17 -9.75 26.86
CA SER A 13 17.87 -9.07 26.81
C SER A 13 17.38 -8.70 28.23
N ASP A 14 16.84 -7.49 28.38
CA ASP A 14 16.39 -6.92 29.66
C ASP A 14 14.90 -6.52 29.65
N LEU A 15 14.18 -6.86 28.57
CA LEU A 15 12.75 -6.70 28.39
C LEU A 15 12.17 -7.86 27.57
N THR A 16 10.97 -8.33 27.94
CA THR A 16 10.19 -9.29 27.15
C THR A 16 8.93 -8.63 26.61
N ILE A 17 8.72 -8.67 25.30
CA ILE A 17 7.45 -8.29 24.67
C ILE A 17 6.72 -9.57 24.26
N VAL A 18 5.44 -9.69 24.58
CA VAL A 18 4.62 -10.85 24.19
C VAL A 18 3.46 -10.40 23.33
N CYS A 19 3.21 -11.14 22.25
CA CYS A 19 2.03 -10.98 21.41
C CYS A 19 1.47 -12.35 21.10
N ARG A 20 0.43 -12.76 21.83
CA ARG A 20 -0.17 -14.10 21.74
C ARG A 20 0.89 -15.18 21.94
N ASP A 21 1.13 -16.03 20.94
CA ASP A 21 2.11 -17.12 21.00
C ASP A 21 3.55 -16.65 20.74
N ASP A 22 3.75 -15.42 20.25
CA ASP A 22 5.08 -14.89 19.93
C ASP A 22 5.69 -14.17 21.15
N ILE A 23 6.93 -14.54 21.49
CA ILE A 23 7.69 -13.98 22.61
C ILE A 23 8.97 -13.37 22.07
N TYR A 24 9.14 -12.06 22.26
CA TYR A 24 10.30 -11.31 21.82
C TYR A 24 11.17 -10.93 23.02
N LYS A 25 12.41 -11.41 23.02
CA LYS A 25 13.45 -11.01 23.96
C LYS A 25 14.19 -9.80 23.40
N VAL A 26 14.00 -8.63 24.00
CA VAL A 26 14.43 -7.33 23.44
C VAL A 26 15.24 -6.50 24.44
N HIS A 27 15.85 -5.41 23.95
CA HIS A 27 16.69 -4.52 24.75
C HIS A 27 16.04 -3.16 24.99
N LYS A 28 15.86 -2.75 26.25
CA LYS A 28 15.35 -1.43 26.64
C LYS A 28 16.16 -0.31 26.01
N ALA A 29 17.48 -0.48 25.91
CA ALA A 29 18.40 0.47 25.29
C ALA A 29 18.12 0.72 23.79
N ILE A 30 17.45 -0.21 23.11
CA ILE A 30 17.08 -0.08 21.69
C ILE A 30 15.63 0.40 21.56
N ILE A 31 14.70 -0.20 22.32
CA ILE A 31 13.26 0.06 22.21
C ILE A 31 12.89 1.44 22.76
N CYS A 32 13.37 1.79 23.97
CA CYS A 32 12.91 2.99 24.69
C CYS A 32 13.28 4.30 23.97
N PRO A 33 14.48 4.49 23.41
CA PRO A 33 14.80 5.71 22.66
C PRO A 33 13.94 5.91 21.41
N ARG A 34 13.34 4.84 20.88
CA ARG A 34 12.56 4.84 19.64
C ARG A 34 11.04 4.91 19.88
N SER A 35 10.58 4.80 21.13
CA SER A 35 9.15 4.85 21.48
C SER A 35 8.93 5.46 22.85
N ARG A 36 8.12 6.53 22.88
CA ARG A 36 7.71 7.17 24.14
C ARG A 36 6.84 6.26 24.98
N PHE A 37 6.00 5.43 24.35
CA PHE A 37 5.18 4.44 25.06
C PHE A 37 6.07 3.45 25.81
N PHE A 38 6.99 2.78 25.11
CA PHE A 38 7.83 1.76 25.73
C PHE A 38 8.77 2.36 26.78
N HIS A 39 9.30 3.56 26.55
CA HIS A 39 10.07 4.30 27.55
C HIS A 39 9.27 4.53 28.85
N ALA A 40 8.02 4.97 28.73
CA ALA A 40 7.16 5.19 29.89
C ALA A 40 6.77 3.86 30.57
N ALA A 41 6.41 2.83 29.78
CA ALA A 41 5.95 1.54 30.28
C ALA A 41 7.01 0.81 31.12
N VAL A 42 8.30 0.94 30.78
CA VAL A 42 9.37 0.33 31.59
C VAL A 42 9.74 1.14 32.84
N GLY A 43 9.15 2.32 33.03
CA GLY A 43 9.45 3.22 34.15
C GLY A 43 8.61 2.99 35.40
N PHE A 44 7.43 2.37 35.29
CA PHE A 44 6.53 2.13 36.42
C PHE A 44 5.53 1.00 36.12
N GLY A 45 4.74 0.60 37.12
CA GLY A 45 3.64 -0.35 36.95
C GLY A 45 4.07 -1.82 36.89
N LYS A 46 3.16 -2.67 36.41
CA LYS A 46 3.36 -4.12 36.30
C LYS A 46 4.46 -4.44 35.28
N GLU A 47 4.48 -3.67 34.19
CA GLU A 47 5.40 -3.80 33.07
C GLU A 47 6.86 -3.60 33.50
N ALA A 48 7.11 -2.57 34.33
CA ALA A 48 8.42 -2.32 34.91
C ALA A 48 8.84 -3.40 35.90
N ALA A 49 7.93 -3.82 36.79
CA ALA A 49 8.20 -4.84 37.81
C ALA A 49 8.52 -6.21 37.19
N GLU A 50 7.81 -6.59 36.13
CA GLU A 50 7.98 -7.89 35.46
C GLU A 50 8.99 -7.83 34.31
N SER A 51 9.43 -6.63 33.90
CA SER A 51 10.17 -6.40 32.65
C SER A 51 9.50 -7.13 31.48
N ARG A 52 8.17 -7.02 31.42
CA ARG A 52 7.30 -7.71 30.48
C ARG A 52 6.19 -6.79 30.01
N ILE A 53 6.00 -6.69 28.69
CA ILE A 53 4.92 -5.92 28.07
C ILE A 53 4.07 -6.87 27.22
N ASP A 54 2.76 -6.86 27.44
CA ASP A 54 1.80 -7.71 26.76
C ASP A 54 1.03 -6.91 25.70
N LEU A 55 1.23 -7.28 24.44
CA LEU A 55 0.62 -6.71 23.24
C LEU A 55 -0.30 -7.73 22.54
N SER A 56 -0.81 -8.74 23.26
CA SER A 56 -1.60 -9.84 22.67
C SER A 56 -2.93 -9.40 22.05
N HIS A 57 -3.39 -8.18 22.35
CA HIS A 57 -4.57 -7.57 21.75
C HIS A 57 -4.33 -7.02 20.33
N ASP A 58 -3.08 -6.88 19.90
CA ASP A 58 -2.73 -6.39 18.57
C ASP A 58 -2.56 -7.52 17.54
N ASP A 59 -2.35 -7.12 16.28
CA ASP A 59 -2.07 -8.02 15.17
C ASP A 59 -0.61 -8.54 15.25
N PRO A 60 -0.38 -9.86 15.43
CA PRO A 60 0.95 -10.42 15.62
C PRO A 60 1.92 -10.15 14.47
N GLU A 61 1.40 -10.10 13.23
CA GLU A 61 2.23 -9.80 12.07
C GLU A 61 2.77 -8.36 12.14
N VAL A 62 1.91 -7.42 12.51
CA VAL A 62 2.27 -6.01 12.64
C VAL A 62 3.23 -5.79 13.81
N ILE A 63 3.04 -6.50 14.93
CA ILE A 63 3.98 -6.48 16.05
C ILE A 63 5.34 -7.02 15.62
N LYS A 64 5.40 -8.13 14.86
CA LYS A 64 6.66 -8.65 14.31
C LYS A 64 7.39 -7.60 13.47
N LEU A 65 6.68 -6.88 12.59
CA LEU A 65 7.25 -5.80 11.78
C LEU A 65 7.72 -4.60 12.62
N MET A 66 6.97 -4.22 13.66
CA MET A 66 7.38 -3.18 14.61
C MET A 66 8.67 -3.57 15.36
N ILE A 67 8.78 -4.83 15.80
CA ILE A 67 9.99 -5.34 16.46
C ILE A 67 11.17 -5.35 15.49
N GLN A 68 10.98 -5.75 14.22
CA GLN A 68 12.01 -5.67 13.19
C GLN A 68 12.51 -4.23 13.01
N TYR A 69 11.60 -3.26 12.89
CA TYR A 69 11.94 -1.84 12.78
C TYR A 69 12.78 -1.35 13.95
N PHE A 70 12.45 -1.78 15.17
CA PHE A 70 13.23 -1.40 16.34
C PHE A 70 14.69 -1.84 16.28
N TYR A 71 15.08 -2.81 15.47
CA TYR A 71 16.48 -3.23 15.34
C TYR A 71 17.10 -2.76 14.04
N GLU A 72 16.35 -2.85 12.94
CA GLU A 72 16.86 -2.63 11.60
C GLU A 72 16.61 -1.20 11.08
N LEU A 73 15.78 -0.41 11.77
CA LEU A 73 15.23 0.87 11.28
C LEU A 73 14.46 0.73 9.96
N ASP A 74 14.10 -0.50 9.61
CA ASP A 74 13.31 -0.89 8.45
C ASP A 74 12.46 -2.11 8.80
N TYR A 75 11.41 -2.38 8.04
CA TYR A 75 10.62 -3.59 8.13
C TYR A 75 10.29 -4.14 6.75
N LYS A 76 10.22 -5.46 6.60
CA LYS A 76 10.02 -6.10 5.29
C LYS A 76 8.77 -6.95 5.31
N VAL A 77 7.87 -6.69 4.37
CA VAL A 77 6.67 -7.50 4.16
C VAL A 77 7.08 -8.73 3.35
N GLU A 78 6.75 -9.92 3.87
CA GLU A 78 7.01 -11.17 3.15
C GLU A 78 6.04 -11.25 1.95
N ASN A 79 6.56 -11.60 0.77
CA ASN A 79 5.80 -11.59 -0.49
C ASN A 79 5.21 -10.23 -0.87
N GLU A 80 5.92 -9.14 -0.59
CA GLU A 80 5.59 -7.81 -1.09
C GLU A 80 5.40 -7.90 -2.61
N ALA A 81 4.16 -7.73 -3.05
CA ALA A 81 3.83 -7.76 -4.46
C ALA A 81 4.54 -6.57 -5.12
N ARG A 82 5.13 -6.81 -6.28
CA ARG A 82 5.66 -5.75 -7.14
C ARG A 82 4.99 -5.91 -8.48
N MET A 83 4.36 -4.83 -8.95
CA MET A 83 3.80 -4.84 -10.28
C MET A 83 4.94 -4.90 -11.32
N PRO A 84 4.74 -5.58 -12.45
CA PRO A 84 5.64 -5.42 -13.59
C PRO A 84 5.72 -3.94 -13.98
N ALA A 85 6.93 -3.45 -14.30
CA ALA A 85 7.22 -2.04 -14.49
C ALA A 85 6.31 -1.36 -15.54
N LEU A 86 5.84 -2.12 -16.55
CA LEU A 86 4.92 -1.60 -17.57
C LEU A 86 3.56 -1.20 -17.02
N GLY A 87 3.03 -1.87 -15.99
CA GLY A 87 1.76 -1.46 -15.39
C GLY A 87 1.80 -0.03 -14.85
N LEU A 88 2.93 0.37 -14.25
CA LEU A 88 3.11 1.70 -13.67
C LEU A 88 3.16 2.77 -14.75
N ILE A 89 3.92 2.47 -15.81
CA ILE A 89 4.12 3.35 -16.96
C ILE A 89 2.80 3.56 -17.69
N LEU A 90 2.02 2.49 -17.90
CA LEU A 90 0.71 2.57 -18.54
C LEU A 90 -0.26 3.46 -17.75
N ILE A 91 -0.35 3.35 -16.42
CA ILE A 91 -1.23 4.24 -15.63
C ILE A 91 -0.87 5.70 -15.85
N HIS A 92 0.42 6.01 -15.72
CA HIS A 92 0.91 7.38 -15.82
C HIS A 92 0.55 7.95 -17.19
N LYS A 93 0.87 7.20 -18.24
CA LYS A 93 0.63 7.65 -19.61
C LYS A 93 -0.86 7.74 -19.95
N LEU A 94 -1.68 6.83 -19.44
CA LEU A 94 -3.13 6.91 -19.58
C LEU A 94 -3.70 8.16 -18.92
N SER A 95 -3.14 8.59 -17.78
CA SER A 95 -3.57 9.84 -17.15
C SER A 95 -3.24 11.09 -17.97
N GLU A 96 -2.24 11.02 -18.86
CA GLU A 96 -1.77 12.12 -19.71
C GLU A 96 -2.55 12.29 -21.03
N CYS A 97 -3.33 11.29 -21.45
CA CYS A 97 -4.12 11.35 -22.69
C CYS A 97 -5.21 12.43 -22.65
N SER A 98 -5.71 12.83 -23.83
CA SER A 98 -6.73 13.87 -23.98
C SER A 98 -7.93 13.68 -23.04
N LYS A 99 -8.39 14.77 -22.41
CA LYS A 99 -9.54 14.74 -21.48
C LYS A 99 -10.86 14.37 -22.16
N ASP A 100 -10.96 14.61 -23.46
CA ASP A 100 -12.18 14.34 -24.24
C ASP A 100 -12.50 12.83 -24.35
N GLU A 101 -11.56 11.96 -23.98
CA GLU A 101 -11.67 10.50 -24.09
C GLU A 101 -11.71 9.78 -22.73
N LEU A 102 -12.28 10.44 -21.73
CA LEU A 102 -12.42 9.92 -20.36
C LEU A 102 -12.97 8.47 -20.30
N GLN A 103 -13.88 8.12 -21.21
CA GLN A 103 -14.49 6.80 -21.26
C GLN A 103 -13.50 5.69 -21.62
N ASN A 104 -12.65 5.89 -22.63
CA ASN A 104 -11.65 4.90 -23.07
C ASN A 104 -10.67 4.60 -21.93
N ARG A 105 -10.21 5.63 -21.22
CA ARG A 105 -9.30 5.49 -20.08
C ARG A 105 -9.89 4.70 -18.92
N ARG A 106 -11.16 4.96 -18.58
CA ARG A 106 -11.90 4.21 -17.57
C ARG A 106 -12.03 2.75 -17.95
N GLU A 107 -12.45 2.49 -19.18
CA GLU A 107 -12.63 1.12 -19.68
C GLU A 107 -11.32 0.35 -19.72
N LEU A 108 -10.21 1.01 -20.05
CA LEU A 108 -8.89 0.41 -20.03
C LEU A 108 -8.44 0.07 -18.62
N MET A 109 -8.55 1.00 -17.68
CA MET A 109 -8.25 0.73 -16.27
C MET A 109 -9.06 -0.46 -15.75
N ILE A 110 -10.36 -0.55 -16.09
CA ILE A 110 -11.22 -1.69 -15.74
C ILE A 110 -10.69 -2.99 -16.36
N ALA A 111 -10.28 -2.95 -17.63
CA ALA A 111 -9.80 -4.15 -18.32
C ALA A 111 -8.49 -4.65 -17.70
N LEU A 112 -7.54 -3.76 -17.42
CA LEU A 112 -6.25 -4.10 -16.80
C LEU A 112 -6.41 -4.70 -15.41
N GLY A 113 -7.34 -4.18 -14.60
CA GLY A 113 -7.64 -4.73 -13.27
C GLY A 113 -8.26 -6.13 -13.29
N LYS A 114 -8.76 -6.59 -14.45
CA LYS A 114 -9.38 -7.92 -14.62
C LYS A 114 -8.44 -8.98 -15.19
N LEU A 115 -7.27 -8.59 -15.68
CA LEU A 115 -6.31 -9.54 -16.24
C LEU A 115 -5.71 -10.41 -15.14
N SER A 116 -5.48 -11.68 -15.43
CA SER A 116 -4.60 -12.54 -14.67
C SER A 116 -3.14 -12.18 -14.92
N THR A 117 -2.23 -12.64 -14.05
CA THR A 117 -0.78 -12.39 -14.22
C THR A 117 -0.29 -12.84 -15.59
N ILE A 118 -0.69 -14.03 -16.05
CA ILE A 118 -0.27 -14.59 -17.35
C ILE A 118 -0.75 -13.71 -18.51
N SER A 119 -2.00 -13.23 -18.44
CA SER A 119 -2.54 -12.37 -19.49
C SER A 119 -1.96 -10.96 -19.44
N PHE A 120 -1.57 -10.49 -18.26
CA PHE A 120 -0.84 -9.24 -18.11
C PHE A 120 0.54 -9.34 -18.78
N ASP A 121 1.29 -10.41 -18.50
CA ASP A 121 2.60 -10.67 -19.12
C ASP A 121 2.46 -10.76 -20.66
N SER A 122 1.42 -11.46 -21.15
CA SER A 122 1.16 -11.55 -22.60
C SER A 122 0.81 -10.20 -23.23
N LEU A 123 0.11 -9.34 -22.50
CA LEU A 123 -0.22 -7.99 -22.96
C LEU A 123 1.04 -7.10 -23.01
N GLU A 124 1.91 -7.23 -22.01
CA GLU A 124 3.23 -6.58 -21.95
C GLU A 124 4.11 -6.98 -23.14
N GLU A 125 4.22 -8.26 -23.46
CA GLU A 125 4.97 -8.72 -24.64
C GLU A 125 4.42 -8.15 -25.95
N LYS A 126 3.09 -8.13 -26.13
CA LYS A 126 2.44 -7.60 -27.33
C LYS A 126 2.69 -6.10 -27.51
N ILE A 127 2.61 -5.33 -26.43
CA ILE A 127 2.92 -3.90 -26.44
C ILE A 127 4.36 -3.67 -26.89
N LEU A 128 5.30 -4.39 -26.27
CA LEU A 128 6.72 -4.22 -26.56
C LEU A 128 7.05 -4.55 -28.01
N ASP A 129 6.43 -5.60 -28.58
CA ASP A 129 6.59 -6.00 -29.97
C ASP A 129 5.94 -5.01 -30.95
N MET A 130 4.77 -4.48 -30.60
CA MET A 130 4.03 -3.56 -31.47
C MET A 130 4.68 -2.18 -31.60
N TRP A 131 5.34 -1.69 -30.56
CA TRP A 131 5.72 -0.29 -30.49
C TRP A 131 7.21 -0.02 -30.74
N ASP A 132 8.09 -1.03 -30.82
CA ASP A 132 9.55 -0.86 -31.04
C ASP A 132 10.22 0.21 -30.13
N CYS A 133 9.56 0.56 -29.01
CA CYS A 133 9.87 1.67 -28.10
C CYS A 133 10.25 1.16 -26.71
N SER A 134 10.76 -0.07 -26.57
CA SER A 134 11.01 -0.65 -25.24
C SER A 134 11.86 0.26 -24.34
N HIS A 135 12.85 0.95 -24.91
CA HIS A 135 13.71 1.89 -24.18
C HIS A 135 12.94 3.11 -23.67
N ASP A 136 12.19 3.77 -24.56
CA ASP A 136 11.42 4.98 -24.26
C ASP A 136 10.26 4.72 -23.28
N ILE A 137 9.74 3.48 -23.25
CA ILE A 137 8.70 3.11 -22.29
C ILE A 137 9.30 3.01 -20.89
N PHE A 138 10.42 2.31 -20.73
CA PHE A 138 11.05 2.12 -19.40
C PHE A 138 11.70 3.38 -18.83
N ASP A 139 12.12 4.34 -19.66
CA ASP A 139 12.59 5.65 -19.19
C ASP A 139 11.46 6.66 -18.96
N GLY A 140 10.20 6.28 -19.28
CA GLY A 140 9.00 7.08 -19.09
C GLY A 140 8.80 8.18 -20.14
N THR A 141 9.61 8.22 -21.20
CA THR A 141 9.54 9.26 -22.24
C THR A 141 8.60 8.91 -23.39
N ALA A 142 8.17 7.66 -23.53
CA ALA A 142 7.25 7.22 -24.58
C ALA A 142 5.95 8.04 -24.57
N GLU A 143 5.53 8.52 -25.73
CA GLU A 143 4.22 9.15 -25.93
C GLU A 143 3.30 8.15 -26.63
N PHE A 144 2.09 7.97 -26.11
CA PHE A 144 1.07 7.16 -26.77
C PHE A 144 0.08 8.07 -27.49
N ASN A 145 -0.10 7.83 -28.78
CA ASN A 145 -1.16 8.46 -29.55
C ASN A 145 -2.51 7.73 -29.34
N ASP A 146 -3.58 8.36 -29.81
CA ASP A 146 -4.95 7.88 -29.59
C ASP A 146 -5.20 6.49 -30.21
N ASP A 147 -4.65 6.22 -31.39
CA ASP A 147 -4.78 4.91 -32.06
C ASP A 147 -4.11 3.79 -31.24
N GLN A 148 -2.94 4.08 -30.63
CA GLN A 148 -2.25 3.14 -29.76
C GLN A 148 -3.06 2.82 -28.50
N ILE A 149 -3.73 3.81 -27.91
CA ILE A 149 -4.59 3.61 -26.72
C ILE A 149 -5.81 2.76 -27.08
N VAL A 150 -6.43 3.00 -28.23
CA VAL A 150 -7.61 2.24 -28.69
C VAL A 150 -7.24 0.79 -28.96
N ASP A 151 -6.13 0.52 -29.64
CA ASP A 151 -5.67 -0.85 -29.86
C ASP A 151 -5.33 -1.54 -28.53
N PHE A 152 -4.64 -0.83 -27.64
CA PHE A 152 -4.30 -1.35 -26.33
C PHE A 152 -5.54 -1.71 -25.49
N LEU A 153 -6.56 -0.84 -25.51
CA LEU A 153 -7.87 -1.11 -24.91
C LEU A 153 -8.54 -2.34 -25.50
N TYR A 154 -8.47 -2.52 -26.81
CA TYR A 154 -9.02 -3.69 -27.48
C TYR A 154 -8.30 -4.97 -27.02
N GLN A 155 -6.96 -5.00 -27.01
CA GLN A 155 -6.18 -6.16 -26.54
C GLN A 155 -6.47 -6.50 -25.08
N ALA A 156 -6.48 -5.49 -24.19
CA ALA A 156 -6.75 -5.69 -22.77
C ALA A 156 -8.16 -6.27 -22.54
N LYS A 157 -9.17 -5.76 -23.25
CA LYS A 157 -10.55 -6.30 -23.17
C LYS A 157 -10.64 -7.74 -23.65
N MET A 158 -9.95 -8.07 -24.75
CA MET A 158 -9.97 -9.42 -25.32
C MET A 158 -9.35 -10.44 -24.37
N LEU A 159 -8.20 -10.10 -23.78
CA LEU A 159 -7.53 -10.95 -22.80
C LEU A 159 -8.33 -11.07 -21.50
N ALA A 160 -8.95 -9.99 -21.02
CA ALA A 160 -9.81 -10.04 -19.83
C ALA A 160 -11.05 -10.92 -20.06
N ALA A 161 -11.63 -10.89 -21.27
CA ALA A 161 -12.72 -11.79 -21.64
C ALA A 161 -12.27 -13.25 -21.71
N GLU A 162 -11.04 -13.52 -22.16
CA GLU A 162 -10.45 -14.85 -22.17
C GLU A 162 -10.18 -15.38 -20.76
N ASP A 163 -9.61 -14.57 -19.88
CA ASP A 163 -9.39 -14.92 -18.48
C ASP A 163 -10.69 -15.24 -17.76
N ASN A 164 -11.75 -14.45 -18.00
CA ASN A 164 -13.06 -14.72 -17.45
C ASN A 164 -13.62 -16.08 -17.95
N ARG A 165 -13.46 -16.40 -19.25
CA ARG A 165 -13.84 -17.71 -19.80
C ARG A 165 -13.08 -18.87 -19.16
N HIS A 166 -11.81 -18.64 -18.83
CA HIS A 166 -10.94 -19.63 -18.18
C HIS A 166 -10.97 -19.58 -16.65
N MET A 167 -11.80 -18.73 -16.05
CA MET A 167 -11.88 -18.51 -14.59
C MET A 167 -10.53 -18.18 -13.95
N ARG A 168 -9.64 -17.48 -14.68
CA ARG A 168 -8.36 -17.03 -14.12
C ARG A 168 -8.61 -15.87 -13.16
N GLN A 169 -7.92 -15.89 -12.03
CA GLN A 169 -8.00 -14.82 -11.05
C GLN A 169 -7.21 -13.59 -11.53
N PRO A 170 -7.67 -12.36 -11.21
CA PRO A 170 -6.91 -11.15 -11.51
C PRO A 170 -5.52 -11.16 -10.86
N TRP A 171 -4.55 -10.50 -11.50
CA TRP A 171 -3.20 -10.30 -10.97
C TRP A 171 -3.22 -9.50 -9.65
N ALA A 172 -4.23 -8.64 -9.51
CA ALA A 172 -4.63 -7.96 -8.27
C ALA A 172 -5.17 -8.97 -7.25
N THR A 173 -4.27 -9.75 -6.65
CA THR A 173 -4.61 -10.83 -5.73
C THR A 173 -4.82 -10.34 -4.29
N ALA A 174 -5.35 -11.21 -3.43
CA ALA A 174 -5.39 -10.99 -1.98
C ALA A 174 -4.00 -10.66 -1.40
N THR A 175 -2.91 -11.18 -1.99
CA THR A 175 -1.53 -10.88 -1.59
C THR A 175 -1.18 -9.40 -1.79
N LEU A 176 -1.64 -8.82 -2.89
CA LEU A 176 -1.44 -7.40 -3.18
C LEU A 176 -2.20 -6.54 -2.15
N PHE A 177 -3.47 -6.88 -1.88
CA PHE A 177 -4.26 -6.19 -0.83
C PHE A 177 -3.61 -6.29 0.55
N HIS A 178 -3.13 -7.47 0.92
CA HIS A 178 -2.39 -7.70 2.17
C HIS A 178 -1.16 -6.79 2.28
N SER A 179 -0.38 -6.69 1.20
CA SER A 179 0.81 -5.83 1.14
C SER A 179 0.51 -4.36 1.39
N PHE A 180 -0.67 -3.87 1.00
CA PHE A 180 -1.08 -2.49 1.31
C PHE A 180 -1.63 -2.35 2.72
N ALA A 181 -2.56 -3.22 3.09
CA ALA A 181 -3.24 -3.16 4.38
C ALA A 181 -2.23 -3.28 5.54
N ILE A 182 -1.16 -4.06 5.36
CA ILE A 182 -0.12 -4.19 6.39
C ILE A 182 0.59 -2.85 6.67
N HIS A 183 0.84 -2.01 5.65
CA HIS A 183 1.44 -0.69 5.87
C HIS A 183 0.50 0.25 6.62
N VAL A 184 -0.81 0.19 6.35
CA VAL A 184 -1.83 0.94 7.09
C VAL A 184 -1.89 0.49 8.54
N LYS A 185 -1.85 -0.82 8.80
CA LYS A 185 -1.84 -1.36 10.16
C LYS A 185 -0.55 -1.03 10.91
N VAL A 186 0.61 -1.10 10.25
CA VAL A 186 1.90 -0.66 10.82
C VAL A 186 1.84 0.82 11.17
N TYR A 187 1.24 1.66 10.33
CA TYR A 187 1.02 3.07 10.64
C TYR A 187 0.18 3.26 11.92
N ALA A 188 -0.93 2.55 12.04
CA ALA A 188 -1.81 2.62 13.21
C ALA A 188 -1.10 2.18 14.50
N ILE A 189 -0.34 1.08 14.46
CA ILE A 189 0.45 0.58 15.61
C ILE A 189 1.58 1.55 15.96
N ALA A 190 2.25 2.14 14.97
CA ALA A 190 3.28 3.14 15.19
C ALA A 190 2.72 4.40 15.86
N HIS A 191 1.53 4.85 15.47
CA HIS A 191 0.83 5.92 16.16
C HIS A 191 0.49 5.53 17.61
N LYS A 192 -0.16 4.37 17.80
CA LYS A 192 -0.57 3.84 19.12
C LYS A 192 0.58 3.79 20.12
N TYR A 193 1.77 3.38 19.66
CA TYR A 193 2.96 3.25 20.50
C TYR A 193 3.94 4.41 20.40
N PHE A 194 3.54 5.54 19.81
CA PHE A 194 4.34 6.77 19.68
C PHE A 194 5.74 6.51 19.08
N ILE A 195 5.77 5.82 17.92
CA ILE A 195 6.97 5.45 17.17
C ILE A 195 7.02 6.28 15.87
N ASP A 196 7.38 7.56 15.97
CA ASP A 196 7.30 8.50 14.84
C ASP A 196 8.09 8.05 13.61
N GLY A 197 9.27 7.44 13.81
CA GLY A 197 10.08 6.94 12.71
C GLY A 197 9.43 5.78 11.95
N LEU A 198 8.78 4.84 12.65
CA LEU A 198 8.03 3.75 12.01
C LEU A 198 6.79 4.27 11.31
N LYS A 199 6.12 5.26 11.91
CA LYS A 199 4.94 5.90 11.36
C LYS A 199 5.25 6.56 10.01
N ASN A 200 6.34 7.34 9.95
CA ASN A 200 6.79 7.98 8.71
C ASN A 200 7.24 6.96 7.67
N LEU A 201 7.97 5.92 8.08
CA LEU A 201 8.39 4.85 7.17
C LEU A 201 7.18 4.10 6.59
N ALA A 202 6.14 3.87 7.38
CA ALA A 202 4.92 3.23 6.91
C ALA A 202 4.17 4.05 5.86
N ILE A 203 4.06 5.37 6.03
CA ILE A 203 3.55 6.25 4.97
C ILE A 203 4.43 6.14 3.73
N GLN A 204 5.75 6.21 3.87
CA GLN A 204 6.67 6.16 2.72
C GLN A 204 6.52 4.87 1.92
N LYS A 205 6.48 3.71 2.59
CA LYS A 205 6.30 2.42 1.94
C LYS A 205 4.91 2.29 1.30
N PHE A 206 3.86 2.70 2.00
CA PHE A 206 2.51 2.77 1.44
C PHE A 206 2.48 3.63 0.16
N SER A 207 2.99 4.86 0.22
CA SER A 207 3.03 5.79 -0.92
C SER A 207 3.86 5.28 -2.09
N ALA A 208 4.89 4.47 -1.85
CA ALA A 208 5.69 3.85 -2.92
C ALA A 208 4.91 2.79 -3.70
N GLN A 209 3.96 2.10 -3.06
CA GLN A 209 3.16 1.05 -3.72
C GLN A 209 1.82 1.57 -4.27
N VAL A 210 1.42 2.80 -3.93
CA VAL A 210 0.15 3.44 -4.33
C VAL A 210 -0.21 3.29 -5.83
N PRO A 211 0.72 3.48 -6.78
CA PRO A 211 0.42 3.27 -8.20
C PRO A 211 -0.11 1.86 -8.52
N GLU A 212 0.37 0.83 -7.82
CA GLU A 212 -0.07 -0.55 -8.00
C GLU A 212 -1.53 -0.74 -7.53
N ILE A 213 -1.94 -0.02 -6.48
CA ILE A 213 -3.32 -0.03 -5.96
C ILE A 213 -4.30 0.50 -7.00
N ALA A 214 -3.92 1.55 -7.74
CA ALA A 214 -4.82 2.24 -8.67
C ALA A 214 -5.39 1.33 -9.78
N LEU A 215 -4.58 0.40 -10.31
CA LEU A 215 -5.05 -0.54 -11.33
C LEU A 215 -5.88 -1.69 -10.77
N SER A 216 -5.63 -2.06 -9.51
CA SER A 216 -6.24 -3.23 -8.91
C SER A 216 -7.73 -3.06 -8.58
N TRP A 217 -8.27 -1.84 -8.60
CA TRP A 217 -9.60 -1.48 -8.05
C TRP A 217 -9.79 -1.77 -6.55
N ASN A 218 -8.87 -2.51 -5.90
CA ASN A 218 -8.84 -2.79 -4.46
C ASN A 218 -8.57 -1.55 -3.60
N PHE A 219 -8.38 -0.39 -4.21
CA PHE A 219 -8.17 0.82 -3.45
C PHE A 219 -9.37 1.27 -2.65
N LEU A 220 -10.58 0.88 -3.06
CA LEU A 220 -11.79 1.18 -2.33
C LEU A 220 -11.73 0.54 -0.93
N ASP A 221 -11.18 -0.67 -0.85
CA ASP A 221 -10.95 -1.37 0.42
C ASP A 221 -9.82 -0.71 1.22
N VAL A 222 -8.81 -0.15 0.55
CA VAL A 222 -7.77 0.66 1.22
C VAL A 222 -8.35 1.93 1.83
N ILE A 223 -9.31 2.58 1.18
CA ILE A 223 -10.04 3.72 1.76
C ILE A 223 -10.77 3.27 3.03
N ASP A 224 -11.48 2.13 2.99
CA ASP A 224 -12.13 1.59 4.18
C ASP A 224 -11.13 1.35 5.31
N GLU A 225 -10.04 0.62 5.03
CA GLU A 225 -9.03 0.28 6.03
C GLU A 225 -8.42 1.56 6.64
N VAL A 226 -8.01 2.53 5.82
CA VAL A 226 -7.38 3.77 6.31
C VAL A 226 -8.35 4.58 7.16
N TYR A 227 -9.59 4.80 6.69
CA TYR A 227 -10.54 5.65 7.42
C TYR A 227 -11.19 4.96 8.62
N THR A 228 -11.10 3.63 8.74
CA THR A 228 -11.58 2.88 9.92
C THR A 228 -10.51 2.60 10.96
N THR A 229 -9.24 2.44 10.57
CA THR A 229 -8.15 2.07 11.49
C THR A 229 -7.31 3.24 11.99
N THR A 230 -7.31 4.37 11.28
CA THR A 230 -6.58 5.58 11.70
C THR A 230 -7.47 6.51 12.51
N ALA A 231 -6.91 7.16 13.53
CA ALA A 231 -7.64 8.12 14.34
C ALA A 231 -7.88 9.45 13.60
N ASP A 232 -8.98 10.14 13.89
CA ASP A 232 -9.35 11.42 13.23
C ASP A 232 -8.35 12.56 13.48
N VAL A 233 -7.51 12.45 14.50
CA VAL A 233 -6.46 13.44 14.80
C VAL A 233 -5.18 13.22 14.01
N ASP A 234 -5.01 12.04 13.39
CA ASP A 234 -3.83 11.69 12.61
C ASP A 234 -4.14 11.68 11.11
N ASP A 235 -4.14 12.88 10.53
CA ASP A 235 -4.44 13.12 9.13
C ASP A 235 -3.32 12.66 8.16
N GLY A 236 -2.15 12.23 8.64
CA GLY A 236 -0.98 11.97 7.78
C GLY A 236 -1.25 10.96 6.65
N LEU A 237 -1.68 9.75 7.02
CA LEU A 237 -2.02 8.71 6.04
C LEU A 237 -3.29 9.04 5.24
N ARG A 238 -4.30 9.64 5.90
CA ARG A 238 -5.55 10.05 5.24
C ARG A 238 -5.32 11.10 4.16
N MET A 239 -4.39 12.04 4.40
CA MET A 239 -3.97 13.04 3.42
C MET A 239 -3.17 12.42 2.28
N ALA A 240 -2.31 11.44 2.55
CA ALA A 240 -1.60 10.71 1.50
C ALA A 240 -2.58 9.97 0.57
N VAL A 241 -3.58 9.29 1.15
CA VAL A 241 -4.67 8.66 0.37
C VAL A 241 -5.46 9.70 -0.40
N ALA A 242 -5.84 10.83 0.22
CA ALA A 242 -6.57 11.89 -0.49
C ALA A 242 -5.76 12.47 -1.67
N GLN A 243 -4.45 12.65 -1.50
CA GLN A 243 -3.58 13.12 -2.59
C GLN A 243 -3.57 12.15 -3.75
N TRP A 244 -3.46 10.87 -3.44
CA TRP A 244 -3.50 9.83 -4.46
C TRP A 244 -4.88 9.77 -5.16
N ILE A 245 -5.97 9.81 -4.41
CA ILE A 245 -7.33 9.85 -4.98
C ILE A 245 -7.55 11.11 -5.83
N SER A 246 -6.98 12.25 -5.47
CA SER A 246 -7.00 13.46 -6.30
C SER A 246 -6.42 13.18 -7.69
N ASN A 247 -5.27 12.51 -7.76
CA ASN A 247 -4.63 12.15 -9.02
C ASN A 247 -5.49 11.17 -9.83
N VAL A 248 -6.14 10.21 -9.16
CA VAL A 248 -7.09 9.29 -9.82
C VAL A 248 -8.28 10.05 -10.40
N ILE A 249 -8.85 11.01 -9.66
CA ILE A 249 -9.96 11.85 -10.16
C ILE A 249 -9.50 12.74 -11.32
N GLU A 250 -8.29 13.28 -11.28
CA GLU A 250 -7.75 14.12 -12.36
C GLU A 250 -7.52 13.33 -13.66
N GLY A 251 -7.02 12.09 -13.56
CA GLY A 251 -6.76 11.22 -14.71
C GLY A 251 -8.02 10.51 -15.24
N PHE A 252 -8.90 10.05 -14.36
CA PHE A 252 -10.00 9.13 -14.71
C PHE A 252 -11.39 9.68 -14.36
N GLY A 253 -11.48 10.88 -13.81
CA GLY A 253 -12.73 11.50 -13.36
C GLY A 253 -13.30 10.81 -12.12
N LEU A 254 -14.40 11.37 -11.59
CA LEU A 254 -15.10 10.76 -10.47
C LEU A 254 -15.86 9.51 -10.95
N MET A 255 -15.48 8.35 -10.43
CA MET A 255 -16.13 7.06 -10.70
C MET A 255 -17.26 6.81 -9.69
N PRO A 256 -18.36 6.12 -10.07
CA PRO A 256 -19.49 5.86 -9.16
C PRO A 256 -19.08 5.18 -7.84
N ALA A 257 -18.21 4.18 -7.90
CA ALA A 257 -17.76 3.48 -6.68
C ALA A 257 -16.92 4.38 -5.76
N LEU A 258 -16.21 5.37 -6.30
CA LEU A 258 -15.50 6.37 -5.50
C LEU A 258 -16.47 7.41 -4.92
N GLU A 259 -17.54 7.76 -5.63
CA GLU A 259 -18.63 8.58 -5.10
C GLU A 259 -19.30 7.92 -3.89
N ASP A 260 -19.55 6.61 -3.95
CA ASP A 260 -20.05 5.84 -2.81
C ASP A 260 -19.10 5.94 -1.59
N LYS A 261 -17.78 5.88 -1.82
CA LYS A 261 -16.78 6.07 -0.75
C LYS A 261 -16.74 7.48 -0.19
N LEU A 262 -16.91 8.51 -1.03
CA LEU A 262 -17.02 9.90 -0.56
C LEU A 262 -18.25 10.12 0.32
N ASN A 263 -19.36 9.45 -0.01
CA ASN A 263 -20.57 9.46 0.81
C ASN A 263 -20.38 8.69 2.13
N GLN A 264 -19.66 7.57 2.09
CA GLN A 264 -19.34 6.77 3.27
C GLN A 264 -18.36 7.49 4.22
N PHE A 265 -17.36 8.19 3.68
CA PHE A 265 -16.35 8.92 4.45
C PHE A 265 -16.27 10.39 4.04
N PRO A 266 -17.15 11.26 4.56
CA PRO A 266 -17.16 12.69 4.23
C PRO A 266 -15.84 13.41 4.50
N GLN A 267 -15.03 12.91 5.45
CA GLN A 267 -13.69 13.42 5.74
C GLN A 267 -12.77 13.34 4.51
N LEU A 268 -12.90 12.31 3.67
CA LEU A 268 -12.15 12.21 2.41
C LEU A 268 -12.44 13.39 1.48
N ALA A 269 -13.70 13.81 1.37
CA ALA A 269 -14.07 14.99 0.59
C ALA A 269 -13.43 16.27 1.16
N VAL A 270 -13.39 16.42 2.49
CA VAL A 270 -12.70 17.54 3.15
C VAL A 270 -11.21 17.53 2.84
N HIS A 271 -10.55 16.37 2.89
CA HIS A 271 -9.13 16.24 2.55
C HIS A 271 -8.85 16.61 1.08
N LEU A 272 -9.69 16.15 0.14
CA LEU A 272 -9.60 16.54 -1.27
C LEU A 272 -9.74 18.05 -1.46
N MET A 273 -10.66 18.69 -0.73
CA MET A 273 -10.83 20.14 -0.77
C MET A 273 -9.61 20.88 -0.18
N LYS A 274 -9.04 20.40 0.93
CA LYS A 274 -7.81 20.95 1.53
C LYS A 274 -6.63 20.92 0.54
N LEU A 275 -6.52 19.88 -0.29
CA LEU A 275 -5.47 19.78 -1.31
C LEU A 275 -5.66 20.81 -2.43
N ARG A 276 -6.91 21.02 -2.86
CA ARG A 276 -7.25 21.89 -3.98
C ARG A 276 -7.16 23.38 -3.64
N TYR A 277 -7.45 23.74 -2.40
CA TYR A 277 -7.56 25.13 -1.95
C TYR A 277 -6.59 25.43 -0.80
N LYS A 278 -5.33 24.97 -0.90
CA LYS A 278 -4.30 25.25 0.11
C LYS A 278 -4.31 26.74 0.47
N ASN A 279 -4.48 27.03 1.77
CA ASN A 279 -4.15 28.33 2.35
C ASN A 279 -2.64 28.48 2.45
#